data_AF-A0A3D4RRC4-F1
#
_entry.id   AF-A0A3D4RRC4-F1
#
_cell.length_a   1.000
_cell.length_b   1.000
_cell.length_c   1.000
_cell.angle_alpha   90.00
_cell.angle_beta   90.00
_cell.angle_gamma   90.00
#
_symmetry.space_group_name_H-M   'P 1'
#
loop_
_entity.id
_entity.type
_entity.pdbx_description
1 polymer ?
#
loop_
_entity_poly.entity_id
_entity_poly.type
_entity_poly.pdbx_seq_one_letter_code
_entity_poly.pdbx_strand_id
1 'polypeptide(L)'
;YVSNIDGTQPQFIAHALRAAKWYDNNTLVGMADEDNGEFITASAIVAYTLDGRHQVLTDNTMIAMYPSVAKNLIVFGTEDGSTYMLNVK
;
A
#
# COMPACT_ATOMS: atom_id res chain seq x y z
N TYR A 1 12.31 -2.19 -0.62
CA TYR A 1 12.95 -3.30 -1.34
C TYR A 1 12.16 -4.57 -1.07
N VAL A 2 12.20 -5.52 -1.99
CA VAL A 2 11.75 -6.91 -1.81
C VAL A 2 12.90 -7.86 -2.15
N SER A 3 12.85 -9.10 -1.68
CA SER A 3 13.85 -10.13 -1.97
C SER A 3 13.20 -11.51 -1.93
N ASN A 4 13.94 -12.53 -2.32
CA ASN A 4 13.60 -13.91 -2.00
C ASN A 4 13.60 -14.11 -0.46
N ILE A 5 12.96 -15.19 0.01
CA ILE A 5 12.86 -15.51 1.44
C ILE A 5 14.22 -15.80 2.08
N ASP A 6 15.19 -16.23 1.28
CA ASP A 6 16.60 -16.42 1.67
C ASP A 6 17.42 -15.13 1.64
N GLY A 7 16.79 -13.98 1.33
CA GLY A 7 17.43 -12.67 1.23
C GLY A 7 18.16 -12.42 -0.09
N THR A 8 18.17 -13.36 -1.03
CA THR A 8 18.81 -13.17 -2.34
C THR A 8 17.97 -12.28 -3.26
N GLN A 9 18.63 -11.69 -4.26
CA GLN A 9 18.00 -10.84 -5.29
C GLN A 9 17.21 -9.65 -4.72
N PRO A 10 17.84 -8.76 -3.93
CA PRO A 10 17.17 -7.56 -3.47
C PRO A 10 16.80 -6.65 -4.64
N GLN A 11 15.54 -6.25 -4.70
CA GLN A 11 14.98 -5.39 -5.73
C GLN A 11 14.35 -4.16 -5.11
N PHE A 12 14.70 -2.99 -5.63
CA PHE A 12 14.03 -1.75 -5.29
C PHE A 12 12.64 -1.72 -5.92
N ILE A 13 11.63 -1.27 -5.18
CA ILE A 13 10.23 -1.19 -5.64
C ILE A 13 9.73 0.25 -5.60
N ALA A 14 9.77 0.87 -4.42
CA ALA A 14 9.28 2.22 -4.21
C ALA A 14 10.03 2.88 -3.06
N HIS A 15 10.12 4.21 -3.11
CA HIS A 15 10.61 5.03 -1.99
C HIS A 15 9.61 5.07 -0.84
N ALA A 16 8.31 5.16 -1.15
CA ALA A 16 7.22 5.27 -0.19
C ALA A 16 6.19 4.16 -0.43
N LEU A 17 6.36 3.05 0.30
CA LEU A 17 5.39 1.95 0.35
C LEU A 17 5.36 1.39 1.77
N ARG A 18 4.74 2.13 2.68
CA ARG A 18 4.59 1.70 4.08
C ARG A 18 3.47 0.68 4.21
N ALA A 19 3.48 -0.07 5.31
CA ALA A 19 2.49 -1.12 5.62
C ALA A 19 2.27 -2.16 4.50
N ALA A 20 3.30 -2.41 3.68
CA ALA A 20 3.21 -3.23 2.47
C ALA A 20 2.63 -4.63 2.70
N LYS A 21 1.91 -5.13 1.69
CA LYS A 21 1.30 -6.46 1.59
C LYS A 21 1.47 -6.98 0.16
N TRP A 22 1.72 -8.27 0.02
CA TRP A 22 1.65 -8.94 -1.27
C TRP A 22 0.18 -9.14 -1.65
N TYR A 23 -0.27 -8.49 -2.73
CA TYR A 23 -1.59 -8.74 -3.30
C TYR A 23 -1.58 -10.02 -4.13
N ASP A 24 -0.51 -10.21 -4.91
CA ASP A 24 -0.21 -11.42 -5.67
C ASP A 24 1.33 -11.59 -5.78
N ASN A 25 1.82 -12.48 -6.65
CA ASN A 25 3.26 -12.73 -6.81
C ASN A 25 4.05 -11.62 -7.53
N ASN A 26 3.37 -10.61 -8.07
CA ASN A 26 3.97 -9.54 -8.85
C ASN A 26 3.59 -8.14 -8.35
N THR A 27 2.62 -8.03 -7.45
CA THR A 27 2.01 -6.77 -7.03
C THR A 27 2.04 -6.63 -5.51
N LEU A 28 2.57 -5.51 -5.04
CA LEU A 28 2.47 -5.07 -3.66
C LEU A 28 1.44 -3.95 -3.52
N VAL A 29 0.71 -3.97 -2.41
CA VAL A 29 -0.18 -2.90 -1.98
C VAL A 29 0.34 -2.35 -0.66
N GLY A 30 0.31 -1.03 -0.49
CA GLY A 30 0.70 -0.38 0.75
C GLY A 30 0.07 1.00 0.84
N MET A 31 0.62 1.82 1.73
CA MET A 31 0.23 3.21 1.88
C MET A 31 1.40 4.13 1.53
N ALA A 32 1.10 5.19 0.77
CA ALA A 32 2.01 6.30 0.53
C ALA A 32 1.56 7.46 1.44
N ASP A 33 2.17 7.55 2.61
CA ASP A 33 1.82 8.48 3.67
C ASP A 33 2.84 9.62 3.79
N GLU A 34 2.31 10.78 4.17
CA GLU A 34 3.06 11.95 4.61
C GLU A 34 2.76 12.19 6.09
N ASP A 35 3.79 12.50 6.87
CA ASP A 35 3.68 12.78 8.29
C ASP A 35 4.45 14.04 8.67
N ASN A 36 4.05 14.68 9.77
CA ASN A 36 4.73 15.86 10.33
C ASN A 36 5.63 15.51 11.54
N GLY A 37 5.94 14.23 11.72
CA GLY A 37 6.64 13.69 12.90
C GLY A 37 5.74 13.32 14.09
N GLU A 38 4.46 13.71 14.09
CA GLU A 38 3.49 13.34 15.13
C GLU A 38 2.27 12.60 14.55
N PHE A 39 1.74 13.10 13.42
CA PHE A 39 0.53 12.58 12.79
C PHE A 39 0.72 12.38 11.29
N ILE A 40 -0.02 11.42 10.74
CA ILE A 40 -0.20 11.28 9.29
C ILE A 40 -1.10 12.43 8.82
N THR A 41 -0.60 13.22 7.86
CA THR A 41 -1.31 14.39 7.32
C THR A 41 -1.92 14.11 5.96
N ALA A 42 -1.42 13.10 5.24
CA ALA A 42 -2.00 12.60 4.00
C ALA A 42 -1.60 11.12 3.84
N SER A 43 -2.47 10.32 3.23
CA SER A 43 -2.13 8.95 2.87
C SER A 43 -3.08 8.43 1.80
N ALA A 44 -2.53 7.66 0.86
CA ALA A 44 -3.32 6.94 -0.12
C ALA A 44 -2.90 5.47 -0.19
N ILE A 45 -3.86 4.59 -0.44
CA ILE A 45 -3.53 3.19 -0.79
C ILE A 45 -2.95 3.19 -2.21
N VAL A 46 -1.80 2.56 -2.36
CA VAL A 46 -1.06 2.49 -3.61
C VAL A 46 -0.69 1.06 -3.93
N ALA A 47 -0.65 0.73 -5.23
CA ALA A 47 -0.16 -0.53 -5.74
C ALA A 47 1.11 -0.32 -6.57
N TYR A 48 2.08 -1.21 -6.41
CA TYR A 48 3.30 -1.27 -7.20
C TYR A 48 3.50 -2.68 -7.74
N THR A 49 3.85 -2.79 -9.01
CA THR A 49 4.34 -4.05 -9.57
C THR A 49 5.86 -4.16 -9.43
N LEU A 50 6.39 -5.38 -9.51
CA LEU A 50 7.84 -5.60 -9.44
C LEU A 50 8.59 -4.86 -10.55
N ASP A 51 8.01 -4.71 -11.74
CA ASP A 51 8.59 -3.94 -12.85
C ASP A 51 8.57 -2.40 -12.66
N GLY A 52 8.04 -1.90 -11.53
CA GLY A 52 8.05 -0.48 -11.17
C GLY A 52 6.84 0.32 -11.64
N ARG A 53 5.83 -0.30 -12.28
CA ARG A 53 4.55 0.39 -12.53
C ARG A 53 3.83 0.65 -11.21
N HIS A 54 3.10 1.75 -11.14
CA HIS A 54 2.38 2.15 -9.93
C HIS A 54 0.98 2.68 -10.24
N GLN A 55 0.09 2.56 -9.26
CA GLN A 55 -1.25 3.12 -9.31
C GLN A 55 -1.68 3.58 -7.91
N VAL A 56 -2.31 4.76 -7.84
CA VAL A 56 -3.02 5.21 -6.64
C VAL A 56 -4.45 4.66 -6.67
N LEU A 57 -4.87 4.01 -5.58
CA LEU A 57 -6.14 3.27 -5.48
C LEU A 57 -7.23 4.02 -4.72
N THR A 58 -6.87 4.99 -3.90
CA THR A 58 -7.81 5.86 -3.17
C THR A 58 -7.63 7.30 -3.60
N ASP A 59 -8.71 8.08 -3.62
CA ASP A 59 -8.62 9.52 -3.82
C ASP A 59 -8.12 10.23 -2.55
N ASN A 60 -8.06 11.56 -2.58
CA ASN A 60 -7.61 12.40 -1.48
C ASN A 60 -8.74 12.85 -0.54
N THR A 61 -9.90 12.18 -0.58
CA THR A 61 -11.05 12.56 0.27
C THR A 61 -10.96 12.01 1.69
N MET A 62 -10.01 11.10 1.95
CA MET A 62 -9.75 10.47 3.26
C MET A 62 -8.27 10.12 3.41
N ILE A 63 -7.77 9.96 4.63
CA ILE A 63 -6.40 9.47 4.88
C ILE A 63 -6.46 7.94 4.96
N ALA A 64 -6.21 7.27 3.83
CA ALA A 64 -6.35 5.82 3.76
C ALA A 64 -5.09 5.09 4.29
N MET A 65 -5.27 4.21 5.27
CA MET A 65 -4.19 3.68 6.10
C MET A 65 -4.25 2.16 6.26
N TYR A 66 -3.08 1.55 6.45
CA TYR A 66 -2.89 0.16 6.88
C TYR A 66 -3.69 -0.88 6.08
N PRO A 67 -3.41 -1.04 4.78
CA PRO A 67 -4.15 -1.99 3.96
C PRO A 67 -3.95 -3.43 4.41
N SER A 68 -5.03 -4.20 4.27
CA SER A 68 -5.08 -5.65 4.32
C SER A 68 -5.62 -6.17 2.99
N VAL A 69 -5.10 -7.28 2.50
CA VAL A 69 -5.38 -7.80 1.16
C VAL A 69 -5.95 -9.20 1.22
N ALA A 70 -6.93 -9.46 0.36
CA ALA A 70 -7.46 -10.78 0.05
C ALA A 70 -7.72 -10.88 -1.46
N LYS A 71 -8.18 -12.03 -1.94
CA LYS A 71 -8.45 -12.23 -3.36
C LYS A 71 -9.48 -11.19 -3.86
N ASN A 72 -9.07 -10.35 -4.81
CA ASN A 72 -9.88 -9.29 -5.42
C ASN A 72 -10.39 -8.23 -4.42
N LEU A 73 -9.74 -8.10 -3.26
CA LEU A 73 -10.21 -7.27 -2.17
C LEU A 73 -9.06 -6.59 -1.43
N ILE A 74 -9.22 -5.30 -1.17
CA ILE A 74 -8.34 -4.53 -0.30
C ILE A 74 -9.21 -3.85 0.76
N VAL A 75 -8.90 -4.06 2.04
CA VAL A 75 -9.55 -3.40 3.17
C VAL A 75 -8.55 -2.42 3.78
N PHE A 76 -9.00 -1.23 4.15
CA PHE A 76 -8.14 -0.23 4.79
C PHE A 76 -8.93 0.58 5.83
N GLY A 77 -8.22 1.16 6.78
CA GLY A 77 -8.78 2.07 7.77
C GLY A 77 -8.52 3.53 7.42
N THR A 78 -9.13 4.43 8.17
CA THR A 78 -8.89 5.89 8.11
C THR A 78 -8.53 6.43 9.50
N GLU A 79 -8.04 7.66 9.54
CA GLU A 79 -7.61 8.37 10.75
C GLU A 79 -8.73 8.55 11.79
N ASP A 80 -9.99 8.60 11.33
CA ASP A 80 -11.19 8.71 12.17
C ASP A 80 -11.69 7.35 12.71
N GLY A 81 -11.01 6.26 12.36
CA GLY A 81 -11.37 4.89 12.76
C GLY A 81 -12.38 4.21 11.85
N SER A 82 -12.82 4.85 10.75
CA SER A 82 -13.66 4.21 9.75
C SER A 82 -12.89 3.12 8.99
N THR A 83 -13.62 2.15 8.41
CA THR A 83 -13.05 1.04 7.64
C THR A 83 -13.76 0.92 6.29
N TYR A 84 -12.97 0.82 5.23
CA TYR A 84 -13.44 0.78 3.86
C TYR A 84 -12.95 -0.46 3.12
N MET A 85 -13.69 -0.81 2.07
CA MET A 85 -13.43 -1.99 1.26
C MET A 85 -13.39 -1.60 -0.22
N LEU A 86 -12.27 -1.91 -0.87
CA LEU A 86 -12.00 -1.68 -2.28
C LEU A 86 -12.03 -3.02 -3.02
N ASN A 87 -12.96 -3.15 -3.97
CA ASN A 87 -13.05 -4.33 -4.84
C ASN A 87 -12.14 -4.12 -6.07
N VAL A 88 -11.23 -5.05 -6.30
CA VAL A 88 -10.30 -5.04 -7.43
C VAL A 88 -10.88 -5.93 -8.55
N LYS A 89 -10.93 -5.41 -9.78
CA LYS A 89 -11.48 -6.11 -10.95
C LYS A 89 -10.40 -6.46 -11.95
#